data_AF-A0A7S3MYU2-F1
#
_entry.id   AF-A0A7S3MYU2-F1
#
_cell.length_a   1.000
_cell.length_b   1.000
_cell.length_c   1.000
_cell.angle_alpha   90.00
_cell.angle_beta   90.00
_cell.angle_gamma   90.00
#
_symmetry.space_group_name_H-M   'P 1'
#
loop_
_entity.id
_entity.type
_entity.pdbx_description
1 polymer ?
#
loop_
_entity_poly.entity_id
_entity_poly.type
_entity_poly.pdbx_seq_one_letter_code
_entity_poly.pdbx_strand_id
1 'polypeptide(L)'
;MSVDVYGVYALPEVWKTKIGEAAEDQYSYEIECSGIAMQDGKVVPRELTEEEKAEADANKGGQKGKPGKDPKKKEEEPSPEELERLEKERQEREEREKKLAEEWESLDPETKHIRHNEDIFKEPCIKMQNLLIIEQVEKLQANLAEIAEEDTAAKEPIQAEIDKLITQTNIGTSFCLKEGYELIELEEQTKHEKGCWLRFMKLPPSSNEAEAAGGKKDKKGKGAVSDEMKPTFARGWVSFADLQNPGSTECTQRVFLETCAPIVKKQNEEGEEEEVEEEEFDKIFEEAKTYVQIKITFDKAVIPENPEKPEPQPHEIVPIKQFITWPYSKDPCDDFGKQVTLAVESLAKEFYNMFKKQVHDMQSNQNMTEQETSVKFDEMKKEFFYEINTQGKYHILKEKMKKSIVRIVKEHFKRTDNSIRGLTKDPRDHFYSELYNFLVEQMRKTVRQLVHRKKNELHANIIIPKEQ
;
A
#
# COMPACT_ATOMS: atom_id res chain seq x y z
N MET A 1 -0.57 2.82 10.94
CA MET A 1 -1.75 2.45 11.76
C MET A 1 -1.98 3.56 12.76
N SER A 2 -3.19 4.08 12.83
CA SER A 2 -3.60 5.12 13.78
C SER A 2 -4.72 4.61 14.66
N VAL A 3 -4.66 4.98 15.94
CA VAL A 3 -5.66 4.62 16.94
C VAL A 3 -6.15 5.90 17.58
N ASP A 4 -7.45 6.14 17.49
CA ASP A 4 -8.17 7.26 18.05
C ASP A 4 -9.02 6.76 19.23
N VAL A 5 -8.74 7.25 20.43
CA VAL A 5 -9.54 6.99 21.63
C VAL A 5 -10.36 8.22 21.95
N TYR A 6 -11.69 8.08 21.85
CA TYR A 6 -12.63 9.18 22.13
C TYR A 6 -12.83 9.39 23.63
N GLY A 7 -12.76 8.31 24.41
CA GLY A 7 -12.84 8.37 25.85
C GLY A 7 -13.22 7.04 26.50
N VAL A 8 -13.12 7.04 27.83
CA VAL A 8 -13.63 5.98 28.72
C VAL A 8 -14.89 6.50 29.41
N TYR A 9 -15.97 5.76 29.27
CA TYR A 9 -17.30 6.13 29.74
C TYR A 9 -17.81 5.15 30.79
N ALA A 10 -18.85 5.55 31.52
CA ALA A 10 -19.46 4.78 32.61
C ALA A 10 -18.43 4.43 33.71
N LEU A 11 -17.79 5.47 34.26
CA LEU A 11 -16.81 5.30 35.33
C LEU A 11 -17.46 4.68 36.59
N PRO A 12 -16.71 3.90 37.39
CA PRO A 12 -17.22 3.37 38.65
C PRO A 12 -17.64 4.47 39.63
N GLU A 13 -18.70 4.25 40.42
CA GLU A 13 -19.21 5.25 41.37
C GLU A 13 -18.15 5.72 42.37
N VAL A 14 -17.28 4.81 42.80
CA VAL A 14 -16.15 5.11 43.71
C VAL A 14 -15.18 6.12 43.11
N TRP A 15 -15.06 6.16 41.78
CA TRP A 15 -14.20 7.12 41.09
C TRP A 15 -14.95 8.44 40.91
N LYS A 16 -16.26 8.39 40.60
CA LYS A 16 -17.11 9.59 40.44
C LYS A 16 -17.12 10.47 41.68
N THR A 17 -17.18 9.88 42.87
CA THR A 17 -17.23 10.64 44.13
C THR A 17 -15.93 11.35 44.47
N LYS A 18 -14.80 10.91 43.89
CA LYS A 18 -13.46 11.47 44.11
C LYS A 18 -13.05 12.50 43.06
N ILE A 19 -13.90 12.76 42.07
CA ILE A 19 -13.63 13.75 41.03
C ILE A 19 -13.59 15.15 41.66
N GLY A 20 -12.46 15.84 41.46
CA GLY A 20 -12.18 17.15 42.06
C GLY A 20 -11.42 17.09 43.39
N GLU A 21 -11.10 15.89 43.89
CA GLU A 21 -10.11 15.75 44.96
C GLU A 21 -8.70 15.84 44.40
N ALA A 22 -7.84 16.64 45.04
CA ALA A 22 -6.45 16.83 44.61
C ALA A 22 -5.61 15.53 44.59
N ALA A 23 -6.09 14.46 45.24
CA ALA A 23 -5.46 13.15 45.21
C ALA A 23 -5.83 12.36 43.94
N GLU A 24 -7.03 12.54 43.40
CA GLU A 24 -7.47 11.85 42.17
C GLU A 24 -6.82 12.48 40.94
N ASP A 25 -6.58 13.79 40.98
CA ASP A 25 -5.82 14.53 39.95
C ASP A 25 -4.36 14.07 39.79
N GLN A 26 -3.84 13.28 40.74
CA GLN A 26 -2.48 12.74 40.69
C GLN A 26 -2.39 11.39 39.97
N TYR A 27 -3.51 10.73 39.68
CA TYR A 27 -3.47 9.49 38.91
C TYR A 27 -3.22 9.79 37.44
N SER A 28 -2.38 8.94 36.83
CA SER A 28 -2.21 8.90 35.38
C SER A 28 -3.03 7.74 34.82
N TYR A 29 -3.69 8.00 33.70
CA TYR A 29 -4.45 6.98 32.99
C TYR A 29 -3.73 6.67 31.68
N GLU A 30 -3.49 5.38 31.44
CA GLU A 30 -2.80 4.87 30.28
C GLU A 30 -3.68 3.82 29.56
N ILE A 31 -3.70 3.87 28.23
CA ILE A 31 -4.35 2.86 27.37
C ILE A 31 -3.30 2.28 26.44
N GLU A 32 -3.21 0.96 26.40
CA GLU A 32 -2.35 0.22 25.48
C GLU A 32 -3.21 -0.66 24.56
N CYS A 33 -2.99 -0.56 23.24
CA CYS A 33 -3.70 -1.36 22.24
C CYS A 33 -2.75 -1.73 21.09
N SER A 34 -2.56 -3.02 20.83
CA SER A 34 -1.69 -3.53 19.75
C SER A 34 -0.26 -2.91 19.74
N GLY A 35 0.34 -2.78 20.93
CA GLY A 35 1.66 -2.18 21.13
C GLY A 35 1.71 -0.65 20.98
N ILE A 36 0.57 0.02 20.92
CA ILE A 36 0.45 1.48 20.95
C ILE A 36 0.00 1.88 22.35
N ALA A 37 0.85 2.58 23.07
CA ALA A 37 0.54 3.15 24.38
C ALA A 37 0.14 4.63 24.23
N MET A 38 -0.92 5.04 24.93
CA MET A 38 -1.37 6.41 25.08
C MET A 38 -1.38 6.74 26.57
N GLN A 39 -0.64 7.77 26.93
CA GLN A 39 -0.54 8.28 28.30
C GLN A 39 -1.33 9.59 28.41
N ASP A 40 -1.39 10.16 29.62
CA ASP A 40 -2.01 11.47 29.89
C ASP A 40 -3.54 11.52 29.73
N GLY A 41 -4.24 10.44 30.07
CA GLY A 41 -5.68 10.51 30.25
C GLY A 41 -6.05 11.43 31.41
N LYS A 42 -7.03 12.32 31.19
CA LYS A 42 -7.55 13.22 32.21
C LYS A 42 -9.03 12.97 32.44
N VAL A 43 -9.44 13.02 33.70
CA VAL A 43 -10.85 12.98 34.08
C VAL A 43 -11.47 14.32 33.72
N VAL A 44 -12.44 14.30 32.82
CA VAL A 44 -13.27 15.45 32.49
C VAL A 44 -14.51 15.39 33.38
N PRO A 45 -14.67 16.31 34.35
CA PRO A 45 -15.87 16.36 35.16
C PRO A 45 -17.07 16.70 34.28
N ARG A 46 -18.26 16.32 34.75
CA ARG A 46 -19.52 16.68 34.11
C ARG A 46 -19.60 18.19 33.90
N GLU A 47 -19.91 18.62 32.68
CA GLU A 47 -20.20 20.03 32.42
C GLU A 47 -21.57 20.41 33.00
N LEU A 48 -21.64 21.58 33.65
CA LEU A 48 -22.92 22.13 34.11
C LEU A 48 -23.71 22.59 32.88
N THR A 49 -24.98 22.19 32.78
CA THR A 49 -25.87 22.65 31.71
C THR A 49 -26.05 24.18 31.78
N GLU A 50 -26.43 24.83 30.69
CA GLU A 50 -26.66 26.29 30.69
C GLU A 50 -27.70 26.73 31.74
N GLU A 51 -28.71 25.91 32.00
CA GLU A 51 -29.72 26.14 33.05
C GLU A 51 -29.11 25.99 34.46
N GLU A 52 -28.33 24.95 34.73
CA GLU A 52 -27.64 24.77 36.02
C GLU A 52 -26.55 25.82 36.25
N LYS A 53 -25.88 26.26 35.17
CA LYS A 53 -24.90 27.34 35.20
C LYS A 53 -25.59 28.68 35.47
N ALA A 54 -26.76 28.93 34.86
CA ALA A 54 -27.58 30.09 35.16
C ALA A 54 -28.10 30.06 36.61
N GLU A 55 -28.47 28.91 37.15
CA GLU A 55 -28.85 28.77 38.57
C GLU A 55 -27.65 28.92 39.52
N ALA A 56 -26.48 28.38 39.16
CA ALA A 56 -25.26 28.54 39.93
C ALA A 56 -24.76 30.00 39.91
N ASP A 57 -24.87 30.69 38.77
CA ASP A 57 -24.55 32.10 38.63
C ASP A 57 -25.61 32.99 39.29
N ALA A 58 -26.89 32.61 39.30
CA ALA A 58 -27.93 33.26 40.08
C ALA A 58 -27.70 33.09 41.60
N ASN A 59 -27.28 31.90 42.04
CA ASN A 59 -26.94 31.64 43.44
C ASN A 59 -25.65 32.34 43.88
N LYS A 60 -24.66 32.48 43.00
CA LYS A 60 -23.43 33.28 43.26
C LYS A 60 -23.68 34.79 43.16
N GLY A 61 -24.62 35.22 42.31
CA GLY A 61 -25.07 36.61 42.16
C GLY A 61 -25.91 37.12 43.34
N GLY A 62 -26.53 36.23 44.11
CA GLY A 62 -27.35 36.57 45.29
C GLY A 62 -26.57 37.15 46.49
N GLN A 63 -25.24 37.11 46.50
CA GLN A 63 -24.43 37.53 47.65
C GLN A 63 -23.66 38.86 47.48
N LYS A 64 -23.87 39.61 46.39
CA LYS A 64 -23.32 40.98 46.26
C LYS A 64 -24.40 42.02 46.02
N GLY A 65 -24.80 42.66 47.12
CA GLY A 65 -25.26 44.05 47.16
C GLY A 65 -26.67 44.30 46.61
N LYS A 66 -27.62 44.52 47.53
CA LYS A 66 -28.84 45.30 47.25
C LYS A 66 -28.46 46.67 46.65
N PRO A 67 -28.92 47.05 45.45
CA PRO A 67 -29.09 48.45 45.11
C PRO A 67 -30.52 48.90 45.44
N GLY A 68 -30.65 50.18 45.76
CA GLY A 68 -31.86 50.81 46.29
C GLY A 68 -33.10 50.71 45.43
N LYS A 69 -34.24 50.76 46.11
CA LYS A 69 -35.57 51.07 45.57
C LYS A 69 -35.55 52.44 44.89
N ASP A 70 -36.07 52.51 43.66
CA ASP A 70 -37.08 53.46 43.13
C ASP A 70 -37.18 53.31 41.59
N PRO A 71 -38.22 53.83 40.90
CA PRO A 71 -39.61 53.37 40.94
C PRO A 71 -40.16 52.99 39.53
N LYS A 72 -41.20 52.14 39.51
CA LYS A 72 -42.21 51.98 38.44
C LYS A 72 -41.73 52.14 36.98
N LYS A 73 -41.18 51.06 36.42
CA LYS A 73 -41.32 50.80 34.97
C LYS A 73 -42.60 49.98 34.78
N LYS A 74 -43.56 50.55 34.07
CA LYS A 74 -44.81 49.91 33.67
C LYS A 74 -44.43 48.64 32.88
N GLU A 75 -44.79 47.47 33.38
CA GLU A 75 -44.87 46.26 32.58
C GLU A 75 -45.94 46.54 31.52
N GLU A 76 -45.50 46.77 30.29
CA GLU A 76 -46.37 46.70 29.12
C GLU A 76 -46.82 45.23 29.04
N GLU A 77 -48.12 45.00 29.26
CA GLU A 77 -48.73 43.70 29.05
C GLU A 77 -48.42 43.27 27.60
N PRO A 78 -47.84 42.07 27.39
CA PRO A 78 -47.45 41.61 26.07
C PRO A 78 -48.64 41.63 25.13
N SER A 79 -48.41 42.11 23.91
CA SER A 79 -49.46 42.18 22.89
C SER A 79 -50.08 40.79 22.68
N PRO A 80 -51.40 40.68 22.44
CA PRO A 80 -52.06 39.40 22.14
C PRO A 80 -51.36 38.60 21.03
N GLU A 81 -50.72 39.28 20.08
CA GLU A 81 -49.96 38.68 18.97
C GLU A 81 -48.57 38.13 19.40
N GLU A 82 -47.96 38.71 20.44
CA GLU A 82 -46.72 38.20 21.03
C GLU A 82 -46.98 37.00 21.94
N LEU A 83 -48.12 36.99 22.64
CA LEU A 83 -48.61 35.85 23.42
C LEU A 83 -48.88 34.62 22.54
N GLU A 84 -49.49 34.81 21.37
CA GLU A 84 -49.76 33.72 20.41
C GLU A 84 -48.47 33.17 19.79
N ARG A 85 -47.46 34.01 19.54
CA ARG A 85 -46.13 33.55 19.10
C ARG A 85 -45.42 32.74 20.19
N LEU A 86 -45.48 33.18 21.44
CA LEU A 86 -44.87 32.50 22.59
C LEU A 86 -45.54 31.15 22.87
N GLU A 87 -46.86 31.08 22.74
CA GLU A 87 -47.61 29.85 22.90
C GLU A 87 -47.35 28.86 21.76
N LYS A 88 -47.22 29.35 20.52
CA LYS A 88 -46.81 28.54 19.37
C LYS A 88 -45.38 28.02 19.49
N GLU A 89 -44.43 28.85 19.93
CA GLU A 89 -43.05 28.44 20.17
C GLU A 89 -42.97 27.42 21.33
N ARG A 90 -43.77 27.60 22.37
CA ARG A 90 -43.90 26.64 23.47
C ARG A 90 -44.49 25.31 22.99
N GLN A 91 -45.55 25.33 22.18
CA GLN A 91 -46.13 24.12 21.59
C GLN A 91 -45.14 23.41 20.67
N GLU A 92 -44.38 24.15 19.85
CA GLU A 92 -43.36 23.56 18.98
C GLU A 92 -42.20 22.96 19.78
N ARG A 93 -41.81 23.59 20.90
CA ARG A 93 -40.82 23.05 21.84
C ARG A 93 -41.34 21.78 22.52
N GLU A 94 -42.58 21.79 23.01
CA GLU A 94 -43.21 20.61 23.63
C GLU A 94 -43.37 19.46 22.61
N GLU A 95 -43.71 19.74 21.35
CA GLU A 95 -43.74 18.73 20.28
C GLU A 95 -42.36 18.18 19.93
N ARG A 96 -41.31 19.02 19.91
CA ARG A 96 -39.93 18.57 19.71
C ARG A 96 -39.45 17.70 20.87
N GLU A 97 -39.72 18.10 22.10
CA GLU A 97 -39.38 17.34 23.30
C GLU A 97 -40.13 16.00 23.33
N LYS A 98 -41.42 15.99 22.94
CA LYS A 98 -42.20 14.76 22.83
C LYS A 98 -41.65 13.81 21.76
N LYS A 99 -41.27 14.33 20.59
CA LYS A 99 -40.64 13.52 19.52
C LYS A 99 -39.30 12.94 19.98
N LEU A 100 -38.47 13.75 20.64
CA LEU A 100 -37.20 13.28 21.22
C LEU A 100 -37.42 12.23 22.30
N ALA A 101 -38.47 12.37 23.12
CA ALA A 101 -38.82 11.39 24.14
C ALA A 101 -39.34 10.08 23.54
N GLU A 102 -40.21 10.14 22.52
CA GLU A 102 -40.70 8.96 21.79
C GLU A 102 -39.55 8.24 21.06
N GLU A 103 -38.65 9.00 20.41
CA GLU A 103 -37.43 8.47 19.82
C GLU A 103 -36.55 7.82 20.90
N TRP A 104 -36.36 8.49 22.04
CA TRP A 104 -35.60 7.94 23.16
C TRP A 104 -36.22 6.64 23.65
N GLU A 105 -37.52 6.60 23.95
CA GLU A 105 -38.21 5.41 24.44
C GLU A 105 -38.15 4.24 23.46
N SER A 106 -38.16 4.52 22.15
CA SER A 106 -38.02 3.49 21.11
C SER A 106 -36.63 2.84 21.03
N LEU A 107 -35.60 3.45 21.63
CA LEU A 107 -34.25 2.90 21.63
C LEU A 107 -34.10 1.74 22.63
N ASP A 108 -33.25 0.79 22.25
CA ASP A 108 -32.82 -0.29 23.13
C ASP A 108 -32.18 0.23 24.42
N PRO A 109 -32.33 -0.50 25.55
CA PRO A 109 -31.80 -0.08 26.85
C PRO A 109 -30.28 0.11 26.84
N GLU A 110 -29.54 -0.65 26.03
CA GLU A 110 -28.10 -0.51 25.87
C GLU A 110 -27.72 0.79 25.15
N THR A 111 -28.42 1.12 24.05
CA THR A 111 -28.21 2.37 23.33
C THR A 111 -28.57 3.59 24.17
N LYS A 112 -29.63 3.49 25.00
CA LYS A 112 -29.98 4.51 25.99
C LYS A 112 -28.85 4.73 27.00
N HIS A 113 -28.28 3.65 27.53
CA HIS A 113 -27.16 3.72 28.46
C HIS A 113 -25.93 4.38 27.83
N ILE A 114 -25.59 4.00 26.58
CA ILE A 114 -24.49 4.59 25.83
C ILE A 114 -24.71 6.09 25.60
N ARG A 115 -25.88 6.48 25.08
CA ARG A 115 -26.19 7.91 24.84
C ARG A 115 -26.23 8.73 26.11
N HIS A 116 -26.61 8.12 27.24
CA HIS A 116 -26.59 8.79 28.54
C HIS A 116 -25.16 9.04 29.03
N ASN A 117 -24.26 8.06 28.85
CA ASN A 117 -22.90 8.14 29.39
C ASN A 117 -21.91 8.85 28.46
N GLU A 118 -22.17 8.89 27.16
CA GLU A 118 -21.41 9.71 26.19
C GLU A 118 -21.78 11.21 26.29
N ASP A 119 -22.86 11.55 27.01
CA ASP A 119 -23.30 12.92 27.21
C ASP A 119 -22.44 13.63 28.27
N ILE A 120 -21.67 14.61 27.81
CA ILE A 120 -20.72 15.41 28.60
C ILE A 120 -21.42 16.12 29.78
N PHE A 121 -22.73 16.39 29.66
CA PHE A 121 -23.52 17.07 30.68
C PHE A 121 -24.14 16.12 31.71
N LYS A 122 -24.05 14.80 31.52
CA LYS A 122 -24.69 13.83 32.43
C LYS A 122 -23.69 13.07 33.27
N GLU A 123 -22.61 12.61 32.68
CA GLU A 123 -21.64 11.75 33.34
C GLU A 123 -20.20 12.22 33.10
N PRO A 124 -19.31 12.09 34.10
CA PRO A 124 -17.89 12.33 33.90
C PRO A 124 -17.28 11.23 33.02
N CYS A 125 -16.29 11.60 32.22
CA CYS A 125 -15.58 10.68 31.34
C CYS A 125 -14.08 10.91 31.40
N ILE A 126 -13.28 9.91 31.05
CA ILE A 126 -11.83 10.08 30.91
C ILE A 126 -11.54 10.33 29.43
N LYS A 127 -10.87 11.43 29.12
CA LYS A 127 -10.45 11.74 27.75
C LYS A 127 -8.93 11.71 27.66
N MET A 128 -8.44 11.14 26.57
CA MET A 128 -7.01 11.13 26.25
C MET A 128 -6.65 12.44 25.55
N GLN A 129 -5.61 13.11 26.02
CA GLN A 129 -5.17 14.38 25.43
C GLN A 129 -4.20 14.13 24.28
N ASN A 130 -4.43 14.79 23.15
CA ASN A 130 -3.46 14.79 22.05
C ASN A 130 -2.46 15.93 22.21
N LEU A 131 -1.29 15.64 22.79
CA LEU A 131 -0.23 16.62 23.03
C LEU A 131 0.22 17.35 21.76
N LEU A 132 0.29 16.65 20.62
CA LEU A 132 0.71 17.26 19.35
C LEU A 132 -0.27 18.32 18.86
N ILE A 133 -1.58 18.04 18.99
CA ILE A 133 -2.63 19.01 18.61
C ILE A 133 -2.66 20.17 19.60
N ILE A 134 -2.46 19.91 20.89
CA ILE A 134 -2.37 20.96 21.91
C ILE A 134 -1.24 21.93 21.59
N GLU A 135 -0.03 21.43 21.28
CA GLU A 135 1.09 22.29 20.88
C GLU A 135 0.80 23.11 19.61
N GLN A 136 0.04 22.55 18.65
CA GLN A 136 -0.38 23.28 17.44
C GLN A 136 -1.38 24.38 17.77
N VAL A 137 -2.37 24.09 18.62
CA VAL A 137 -3.34 25.07 19.10
C VAL A 137 -2.64 26.20 19.85
N GLU A 138 -1.69 25.90 20.73
CA GLU A 138 -0.92 26.93 21.45
C GLU A 138 -0.12 27.83 20.50
N LYS A 139 0.49 27.26 19.45
CA LYS A 139 1.18 28.04 18.41
C LYS A 139 0.23 28.94 17.63
N LEU A 140 -0.95 28.43 17.26
CA LEU A 140 -1.96 29.23 16.56
C LEU A 140 -2.54 30.33 17.45
N GLN A 141 -2.74 30.06 18.75
CA GLN A 141 -3.15 31.07 19.72
C GLN A 141 -2.08 32.16 19.91
N ALA A 142 -0.80 31.78 19.93
CA ALA A 142 0.30 32.75 19.94
C ALA A 142 0.30 33.61 18.66
N ASN A 143 0.12 33.00 17.49
CA ASN A 143 0.00 33.73 16.22
C ASN A 143 -1.21 34.68 16.21
N LEU A 144 -2.35 34.26 16.78
CA LEU A 144 -3.54 35.09 16.91
C LEU A 144 -3.29 36.32 17.80
N ALA A 145 -2.47 36.17 18.84
CA ALA A 145 -2.09 37.24 19.76
C ALA A 145 -1.12 38.26 19.13
N GLU A 146 -0.31 37.85 18.14
CA GLU A 146 0.58 38.75 17.40
C GLU A 146 -0.15 39.62 16.37
N ILE A 147 -1.35 39.21 15.93
CA ILE A 147 -2.16 39.98 14.97
C ILE A 147 -2.85 41.14 15.69
N ALA A 148 -2.67 42.35 15.14
CA ALA A 148 -3.29 43.59 15.64
C ALA A 148 -4.81 43.44 15.81
N GLU A 149 -5.37 44.04 16.87
CA GLU A 149 -6.80 43.92 17.19
C GLU A 149 -7.74 44.41 16.09
N GLU A 150 -7.27 45.26 15.18
CA GLU A 150 -8.07 45.86 14.10
C GLU A 150 -8.21 44.98 12.85
N ASP A 151 -7.40 43.93 12.68
CA ASP A 151 -7.43 43.05 11.50
C ASP A 151 -8.30 41.80 11.74
N THR A 152 -9.62 42.02 11.83
CA THR A 152 -10.59 40.94 12.06
C THR A 152 -10.60 39.92 10.91
N ALA A 153 -10.31 40.35 9.69
CA ALA A 153 -10.27 39.48 8.51
C ALA A 153 -9.12 38.45 8.57
N ALA A 154 -8.00 38.79 9.20
CA ALA A 154 -6.90 37.86 9.42
C ALA A 154 -7.11 36.92 10.62
N LYS A 155 -7.93 37.31 11.61
CA LYS A 155 -8.19 36.52 12.82
C LYS A 155 -9.22 35.41 12.63
N GLU A 156 -10.28 35.67 11.87
CA GLU A 156 -11.35 34.68 11.61
C GLU A 156 -10.84 33.31 11.11
N PRO A 157 -9.94 33.22 10.10
CA PRO A 157 -9.48 31.91 9.62
C PRO A 157 -8.65 31.15 10.65
N ILE A 158 -7.82 31.86 11.44
CA ILE A 158 -6.98 31.25 12.49
C ILE A 158 -7.86 30.79 13.64
N GLN A 159 -8.87 31.57 14.03
CA GLN A 159 -9.81 31.17 15.07
C GLN A 159 -10.62 29.95 14.63
N ALA A 160 -11.08 29.89 13.38
CA ALA A 160 -11.78 28.72 12.85
C ALA A 160 -10.89 27.47 12.82
N GLU A 161 -9.60 27.62 12.55
CA GLU A 161 -8.62 26.52 12.61
C GLU A 161 -8.37 26.05 14.05
N ILE A 162 -8.24 26.99 15.00
CA ILE A 162 -8.15 26.70 16.44
C ILE A 162 -9.39 25.93 16.91
N ASP A 163 -10.59 26.40 16.59
CA ASP A 163 -11.85 25.76 17.01
C ASP A 163 -11.94 24.33 16.45
N LYS A 164 -11.50 24.14 15.19
CA LYS A 164 -11.43 22.81 14.58
C LYS A 164 -10.45 21.90 15.33
N LEU A 165 -9.25 22.38 15.65
CA LEU A 165 -8.24 21.59 16.35
C LEU A 165 -8.62 21.31 17.82
N ILE A 166 -9.31 22.24 18.49
CA ILE A 166 -9.82 22.04 19.87
C ILE A 166 -10.82 20.88 19.91
N THR A 167 -11.64 20.68 18.88
CA THR A 167 -12.51 19.48 18.85
C THR A 167 -11.71 18.18 18.79
N GLN A 168 -10.49 18.23 18.23
CA GLN A 168 -9.57 17.09 18.11
C GLN A 168 -8.62 16.94 19.31
N THR A 169 -8.41 17.96 20.15
CA THR A 169 -7.56 17.84 21.35
C THR A 169 -8.10 16.85 22.38
N ASN A 170 -9.41 16.65 22.38
CA ASN A 170 -10.14 15.75 23.27
C ASN A 170 -10.18 14.29 22.79
N ILE A 171 -9.58 14.01 21.62
CA ILE A 171 -9.45 12.67 21.07
C ILE A 171 -7.98 12.29 21.15
N GLY A 172 -7.66 11.23 21.89
CA GLY A 172 -6.31 10.70 21.93
C GLY A 172 -6.01 10.00 20.63
N THR A 173 -5.26 10.65 19.73
CA THR A 173 -4.77 10.02 18.51
C THR A 173 -3.31 9.64 18.71
N SER A 174 -3.01 8.36 18.54
CA SER A 174 -1.64 7.86 18.46
C SER A 174 -1.41 7.17 17.13
N PHE A 175 -0.23 7.41 16.57
CA PHE A 175 0.19 6.87 15.27
C PHE A 175 1.40 5.96 15.47
N CYS A 176 1.33 4.78 14.87
CA CYS A 176 2.40 3.80 14.88
C CYS A 176 2.69 3.31 13.46
N LEU A 177 3.95 3.42 13.06
CA LEU A 177 4.49 2.79 11.86
C LEU A 177 4.90 1.37 12.23
N LYS A 178 4.09 0.40 11.84
CA LYS A 178 4.38 -1.02 12.01
C LYS A 178 5.25 -1.49 10.85
N GLU A 179 6.45 -2.00 11.14
CA GLU A 179 7.39 -2.50 10.12
C GLU A 179 7.82 -3.94 10.40
N GLY A 180 8.10 -4.71 9.33
CA GLY A 180 8.68 -6.04 9.43
C GLY A 180 7.80 -7.03 10.21
N TYR A 181 8.30 -7.47 11.37
CA TYR A 181 7.66 -8.50 12.21
C TYR A 181 6.33 -8.02 12.81
N GLU A 182 6.24 -6.74 13.18
CA GLU A 182 5.02 -6.21 13.80
C GLU A 182 3.84 -6.18 12.82
N LEU A 183 4.12 -6.07 11.52
CA LEU A 183 3.11 -6.12 10.48
C LEU A 183 2.59 -7.55 10.26
N ILE A 184 3.47 -8.55 10.42
CA ILE A 184 3.10 -9.97 10.40
C ILE A 184 2.23 -10.30 11.62
N GLU A 185 2.60 -9.81 12.80
CA GLU A 185 1.82 -10.00 14.02
C GLU A 185 0.43 -9.36 13.89
N LEU A 186 0.34 -8.14 13.37
CA LEU A 186 -0.94 -7.49 13.09
C LEU A 186 -1.80 -8.27 12.08
N GLU A 187 -1.18 -8.81 11.03
CA GLU A 187 -1.86 -9.65 10.05
C GLU A 187 -2.37 -10.95 10.70
N GLU A 188 -1.59 -11.55 11.60
CA GLU A 188 -1.97 -12.73 12.37
C GLU A 188 -3.10 -12.44 13.36
N GLN A 189 -3.02 -11.34 14.11
CA GLN A 189 -4.08 -10.84 14.99
C GLN A 189 -5.38 -10.60 14.21
N THR A 190 -5.29 -10.04 13.00
CA THR A 190 -6.46 -9.76 12.16
C THR A 190 -7.06 -11.04 11.57
N LYS A 191 -6.24 -11.97 11.07
CA LYS A 191 -6.70 -13.18 10.34
C LYS A 191 -7.03 -14.35 11.26
N HIS A 192 -6.22 -14.60 12.28
CA HIS A 192 -6.30 -15.78 13.14
C HIS A 192 -7.00 -15.47 14.47
N GLU A 193 -6.53 -14.46 15.20
CA GLU A 193 -7.05 -14.14 16.53
C GLU A 193 -8.37 -13.35 16.45
N LYS A 194 -8.59 -12.65 15.34
CA LYS A 194 -9.76 -11.81 15.04
C LYS A 194 -9.92 -10.60 15.96
N GLY A 195 -8.83 -10.13 16.57
CA GLY A 195 -8.87 -9.02 17.51
C GLY A 195 -7.58 -8.84 18.28
N CYS A 196 -7.57 -7.87 19.17
CA CYS A 196 -6.47 -7.64 20.11
C CYS A 196 -7.00 -7.26 21.50
N TRP A 197 -6.23 -7.56 22.54
CA TRP A 197 -6.51 -7.07 23.87
C TRP A 197 -6.10 -5.60 24.00
N LEU A 198 -7.04 -4.78 24.47
CA LEU A 198 -6.81 -3.42 24.96
C LEU A 198 -6.58 -3.50 26.46
N ARG A 199 -5.55 -2.81 26.95
CA ARG A 199 -5.24 -2.70 28.37
C ARG A 199 -5.47 -1.25 28.82
N PHE A 200 -6.22 -1.06 29.88
CA PHE A 200 -6.44 0.22 30.53
C PHE A 200 -5.81 0.19 31.93
N MET A 201 -5.06 1.21 32.27
CA MET A 201 -4.30 1.27 33.52
C MET A 201 -4.56 2.60 34.22
N LYS A 202 -5.01 2.54 35.47
CA LYS A 202 -5.02 3.67 36.40
C LYS A 202 -3.79 3.54 37.29
N LEU A 203 -2.79 4.38 37.07
CA LEU A 203 -1.50 4.32 37.76
C LEU A 203 -1.39 5.47 38.78
N PRO A 204 -0.90 5.20 40.00
CA PRO A 204 -0.58 6.27 40.94
C PRO A 204 0.57 7.14 40.39
N PRO A 205 0.74 8.37 40.91
CA PRO A 205 1.80 9.27 40.44
C PRO A 205 3.17 8.61 40.59
N SER A 206 3.99 8.72 39.53
CA SER A 206 5.36 8.21 39.59
C SER A 206 6.13 8.97 40.68
N SER A 207 6.88 8.25 41.51
CA SER A 207 7.60 8.84 42.66
C SER A 207 8.56 10.00 42.30
N ASN A 208 8.93 10.15 41.02
CA ASN A 208 9.76 11.26 40.52
C ASN A 208 8.98 12.57 40.32
N GLU A 209 7.68 12.53 40.04
CA GLU A 209 6.87 13.75 39.83
C GLU A 209 6.34 14.34 41.14
N ALA A 210 6.12 13.50 42.15
CA ALA A 210 5.72 13.92 43.49
C ALA A 210 6.78 14.81 44.19
N GLU A 211 8.06 14.67 43.85
CA GLU A 211 9.13 15.54 44.36
C GLU A 211 9.23 16.89 43.61
N ALA A 212 8.72 17.00 42.38
CA ALA A 212 8.75 18.23 41.58
C ALA A 212 7.63 19.23 41.95
N ALA A 213 6.51 18.76 42.52
CA ALA A 213 5.36 19.58 42.87
C ALA A 213 5.48 20.36 44.22
N GLY A 214 6.68 20.54 44.77
CA GLY A 214 6.93 21.55 45.81
C GLY A 214 6.31 21.30 47.20
N GLY A 215 5.87 20.08 47.50
CA GLY A 215 5.37 19.71 48.82
C GLY A 215 6.49 19.63 49.87
N LYS A 216 6.47 20.53 50.86
CA LYS A 216 7.32 20.44 52.06
C LYS A 216 7.14 19.05 52.72
N LYS A 217 8.24 18.30 52.85
CA LYS A 217 8.30 17.07 53.65
C LYS A 217 8.01 17.38 55.13
N ASP A 218 6.76 17.20 55.55
CA ASP A 218 6.46 17.03 56.97
C ASP A 218 6.87 15.63 57.42
N LYS A 219 8.04 15.57 58.07
CA LYS A 219 8.52 14.42 58.82
C LYS A 219 7.66 14.22 60.07
N LYS A 220 6.62 13.38 60.01
CA LYS A 220 6.28 12.37 61.05
C LYS A 220 4.92 11.75 60.79
N GLY A 221 4.93 10.46 60.47
CA GLY A 221 3.76 9.61 60.54
C GLY A 221 3.98 8.33 59.75
N LYS A 222 4.44 7.26 60.41
CA LYS A 222 4.17 5.89 59.96
C LYS A 222 2.66 5.67 60.13
N GLY A 223 1.86 6.26 59.25
CA GLY A 223 0.46 5.94 59.04
C GLY A 223 0.38 5.04 57.81
N ALA A 224 -0.51 4.05 57.85
CA ALA A 224 -0.74 3.11 56.76
C ALA A 224 -0.73 3.82 55.40
N VAL A 225 0.04 3.30 54.44
CA VAL A 225 -0.22 3.57 53.03
C VAL A 225 -1.66 3.12 52.84
N SER A 226 -2.57 4.07 52.65
CA SER A 226 -3.98 3.76 52.48
C SER A 226 -4.09 2.79 51.30
N ASP A 227 -4.96 1.78 51.44
CA ASP A 227 -5.32 0.83 50.37
C ASP A 227 -5.78 1.49 49.06
N GLU A 228 -5.89 2.83 49.04
CA GLU A 228 -6.43 3.64 47.96
C GLU A 228 -5.45 3.93 46.82
N MET A 229 -4.12 3.76 46.99
CA MET A 229 -3.12 4.03 45.94
C MET A 229 -2.64 2.79 45.17
N LYS A 230 -3.47 1.75 45.09
CA LYS A 230 -3.15 0.56 44.29
C LYS A 230 -3.41 0.83 42.81
N PRO A 231 -2.48 0.47 41.89
CA PRO A 231 -2.74 0.57 40.47
C PRO A 231 -3.91 -0.36 40.10
N THR A 232 -4.82 0.13 39.29
CA THR A 232 -5.98 -0.65 38.81
C THR A 232 -5.79 -0.97 37.34
N PHE A 233 -5.94 -2.24 36.97
CA PHE A 233 -5.79 -2.72 35.60
C PHE A 233 -7.13 -3.23 35.08
N ALA A 234 -7.44 -2.88 33.84
CA ALA A 234 -8.56 -3.44 33.11
C ALA A 234 -8.09 -3.93 31.72
N ARG A 235 -8.80 -4.90 31.16
CA ARG A 235 -8.61 -5.35 29.78
C ARG A 235 -9.93 -5.37 29.05
N GLY A 236 -9.91 -5.13 27.75
CA GLY A 236 -11.08 -5.27 26.88
C GLY A 236 -10.69 -5.91 25.57
N TRP A 237 -11.58 -6.70 24.97
CA TRP A 237 -11.32 -7.31 23.67
C TRP A 237 -11.78 -6.40 22.52
N VAL A 238 -10.85 -5.97 21.69
CA VAL A 238 -11.13 -5.22 20.45
C VAL A 238 -11.26 -6.23 19.31
N SER A 239 -12.42 -6.27 18.66
CA SER A 239 -12.67 -7.15 17.53
C SER A 239 -12.18 -6.52 16.23
N PHE A 240 -11.43 -7.28 15.42
CA PHE A 240 -11.01 -6.89 14.08
C PHE A 240 -11.91 -7.47 12.98
N ALA A 241 -13.11 -7.93 13.33
CA ALA A 241 -14.06 -8.49 12.37
C ALA A 241 -14.38 -7.54 11.20
N ASP A 242 -14.50 -6.23 11.47
CA ASP A 242 -14.80 -5.25 10.41
C ASP A 242 -13.64 -5.05 9.43
N LEU A 243 -12.40 -5.28 9.90
CA LEU A 243 -11.17 -5.21 9.11
C LEU A 243 -10.93 -6.47 8.27
N GLN A 244 -11.66 -7.55 8.54
CA GLN A 244 -11.61 -8.77 7.72
C GLN A 244 -12.33 -8.60 6.37
N ASN A 245 -13.17 -7.57 6.23
CA ASN A 245 -13.83 -7.29 4.97
C ASN A 245 -12.79 -6.73 3.95
N PRO A 246 -12.73 -7.26 2.72
CA PRO A 246 -11.81 -6.76 1.70
C PRO A 246 -11.99 -5.26 1.47
N GLY A 247 -10.88 -4.52 1.47
CA GLY A 247 -10.89 -3.07 1.26
C GLY A 247 -11.24 -2.22 2.50
N SER A 248 -11.58 -2.84 3.64
CA SER A 248 -11.84 -2.11 4.89
C SER A 248 -10.54 -1.54 5.46
N THR A 249 -10.58 -0.25 5.83
CA THR A 249 -9.44 0.52 6.36
C THR A 249 -9.71 1.09 7.74
N GLU A 250 -10.96 1.06 8.21
CA GLU A 250 -11.36 1.67 9.48
C GLU A 250 -12.27 0.72 10.26
N CYS A 251 -12.11 0.70 11.58
CA CYS A 251 -13.01 0.02 12.50
C CYS A 251 -13.30 0.95 13.68
N THR A 252 -14.57 1.11 14.04
CA THR A 252 -14.98 1.88 15.22
C THR A 252 -15.77 0.96 16.13
N GLN A 253 -15.31 0.79 17.36
CA GLN A 253 -15.93 -0.12 18.31
C GLN A 253 -16.02 0.49 19.71
N ARG A 254 -17.06 0.08 20.44
CA ARG A 254 -17.17 0.27 21.88
C ARG A 254 -16.75 -1.03 22.57
N VAL A 255 -15.73 -0.94 23.42
CA VAL A 255 -15.11 -2.11 24.05
C VAL A 255 -15.34 -2.04 25.54
N PHE A 256 -16.07 -3.02 26.07
CA PHE A 256 -16.31 -3.15 27.51
C PHE A 256 -15.04 -3.63 28.23
N LEU A 257 -14.79 -3.05 29.39
CA LEU A 257 -13.62 -3.36 30.21
C LEU A 257 -13.96 -4.40 31.28
N GLU A 258 -13.08 -5.40 31.40
CA GLU A 258 -13.05 -6.40 32.45
C GLU A 258 -11.90 -6.08 33.42
N THR A 259 -12.14 -6.22 34.72
CA THR A 259 -11.10 -5.96 35.72
C THR A 259 -10.06 -7.10 35.68
N CYS A 260 -8.78 -6.76 35.65
CA CYS A 260 -7.71 -7.76 35.74
C CYS A 260 -7.31 -7.95 37.20
N ALA A 261 -7.12 -9.22 37.61
CA ALA A 261 -6.58 -9.54 38.93
C ALA A 261 -5.19 -8.90 39.11
N PRO A 262 -4.90 -8.25 40.25
CA PRO A 262 -3.55 -7.80 40.54
C PRO A 262 -2.64 -9.03 40.72
N ILE A 263 -1.52 -9.04 39.99
CA ILE A 263 -0.49 -10.07 40.14
C ILE A 263 0.31 -9.73 41.40
N VAL A 264 0.22 -10.55 42.44
CA VAL A 264 0.97 -10.35 43.68
C VAL A 264 2.16 -11.29 43.71
N LYS A 265 3.36 -10.73 43.87
CA LYS A 265 4.58 -11.51 44.11
C LYS A 265 4.53 -12.04 45.54
N LYS A 266 4.32 -13.35 45.70
CA LYS A 266 4.49 -14.03 46.99
C LYS A 266 5.85 -14.72 47.00
N GLN A 267 6.61 -14.55 48.08
CA GLN A 267 7.82 -15.35 48.31
C GLN A 267 7.39 -16.70 48.90
N ASN A 268 7.78 -17.80 48.25
CA ASN A 268 7.63 -19.13 48.83
C ASN A 268 8.66 -19.34 49.95
N GLU A 269 8.45 -20.36 50.80
CA GLU A 269 9.31 -20.70 51.95
C GLU A 269 10.78 -21.02 51.57
N GLU A 270 11.07 -21.21 50.28
CA GLU A 270 12.42 -21.44 49.73
C GLU A 270 13.09 -20.16 49.16
N GLY A 271 12.44 -19.00 49.24
CA GLY A 271 13.00 -17.72 48.81
C GLY A 271 12.94 -17.44 47.31
N GLU A 272 12.25 -18.27 46.52
CA GLU A 272 11.87 -17.96 45.14
C GLU A 272 10.56 -17.13 45.12
N GLU A 273 10.57 -16.05 44.33
CA GLU A 273 9.42 -15.18 44.10
C GLU A 273 8.48 -15.87 43.10
N GLU A 274 7.30 -16.29 43.54
CA GLU A 274 6.26 -16.84 42.68
C GLU A 274 5.16 -15.79 42.50
N GLU A 275 4.82 -15.48 41.25
CA GLU A 275 3.74 -14.56 40.88
C GLU A 275 2.41 -15.32 41.01
N VAL A 276 1.60 -14.96 42.01
CA VAL A 276 0.30 -15.60 42.28
C VAL A 276 -0.80 -14.56 42.06
N GLU A 277 -1.76 -14.89 41.19
CA GLU A 277 -2.97 -14.08 40.96
C GLU A 277 -3.90 -14.16 42.19
N GLU A 278 -4.40 -13.03 42.69
CA GLU A 278 -5.40 -13.03 43.77
C GLU A 278 -6.76 -13.53 43.24
N GLU A 279 -7.30 -14.59 43.86
CA GLU A 279 -8.55 -15.25 43.44
C GLU A 279 -9.82 -14.42 43.69
N GLU A 280 -9.76 -13.41 44.58
CA GLU A 280 -10.88 -12.49 44.88
C GLU A 280 -10.44 -11.04 44.65
N PHE A 281 -10.88 -10.45 43.54
CA PHE A 281 -10.72 -9.03 43.25
C PHE A 281 -12.08 -8.39 42.96
N ASP A 282 -12.25 -7.13 43.36
CA ASP A 282 -13.50 -6.40 43.15
C ASP A 282 -13.73 -6.15 41.65
N LYS A 283 -14.90 -6.56 41.14
CA LYS A 283 -15.30 -6.43 39.72
C LYS A 283 -15.81 -5.03 39.40
N ILE A 284 -14.98 -4.03 39.67
CA ILE A 284 -15.34 -2.62 39.65
C ILE A 284 -15.85 -2.16 38.26
N PHE A 285 -15.21 -2.61 37.18
CA PHE A 285 -15.58 -2.19 35.81
C PHE A 285 -16.78 -2.93 35.23
N GLU A 286 -17.00 -4.19 35.61
CA GLU A 286 -18.12 -5.01 35.13
C GLU A 286 -19.46 -4.51 35.69
N GLU A 287 -19.47 -4.14 36.98
CA GLU A 287 -20.65 -3.59 37.65
C GLU A 287 -21.04 -2.22 37.07
N ALA A 288 -20.05 -1.37 36.79
CA ALA A 288 -20.25 -0.06 36.20
C ALA A 288 -20.52 -0.10 34.68
N LYS A 289 -20.30 -1.25 34.03
CA LYS A 289 -20.31 -1.43 32.56
C LYS A 289 -19.42 -0.40 31.85
N THR A 290 -18.23 -0.17 32.41
CA THR A 290 -17.26 0.77 31.85
C THR A 290 -16.82 0.31 30.46
N TYR A 291 -16.82 1.23 29.49
CA TYR A 291 -16.39 0.93 28.13
C TYR A 291 -15.53 2.05 27.54
N VAL A 292 -14.68 1.68 26.58
CA VAL A 292 -13.83 2.57 25.81
C VAL A 292 -14.37 2.67 24.40
N GLN A 293 -14.51 3.90 23.89
CA GLN A 293 -14.82 4.12 22.48
C GLN A 293 -13.52 4.36 21.70
N ILE A 294 -13.22 3.45 20.78
CA ILE A 294 -11.97 3.44 20.01
C ILE A 294 -12.28 3.36 18.51
N LYS A 295 -11.49 4.09 17.72
CA LYS A 295 -11.47 3.99 16.27
C LYS A 295 -10.04 3.66 15.83
N ILE A 296 -9.90 2.62 15.03
CA ILE A 296 -8.62 2.17 14.47
C ILE A 296 -8.67 2.39 12.97
N THR A 297 -7.62 3.02 12.43
CA THR A 297 -7.50 3.34 11.01
C THR A 297 -6.16 2.87 10.44
N PHE A 298 -6.18 2.35 9.22
CA PHE A 298 -5.01 1.83 8.51
C PHE A 298 -4.81 2.56 7.19
N ASP A 299 -3.54 2.82 6.85
CA ASP A 299 -3.18 3.46 5.58
C ASP A 299 -3.49 2.58 4.36
N LYS A 300 -3.44 1.26 4.55
CA LYS A 300 -3.78 0.23 3.55
C LYS A 300 -4.65 -0.82 4.20
N ALA A 301 -5.64 -1.32 3.45
CA ALA A 301 -6.49 -2.41 3.92
C ALA A 301 -5.64 -3.66 4.21
N VAL A 302 -5.86 -4.28 5.37
CA VAL A 302 -5.16 -5.51 5.78
C VAL A 302 -5.43 -6.64 4.79
N ILE A 303 -6.67 -6.72 4.30
CA ILE A 303 -7.06 -7.58 3.18
C ILE A 303 -7.29 -6.68 1.98
N PRO A 304 -6.40 -6.71 0.96
CA PRO A 304 -6.55 -5.89 -0.23
C PRO A 304 -7.84 -6.26 -0.95
N GLU A 305 -8.55 -5.24 -1.43
CA GLU A 305 -9.68 -5.46 -2.32
C GLU A 305 -9.18 -6.16 -3.59
N ASN A 306 -9.86 -7.21 -4.00
CA ASN A 306 -9.51 -7.92 -5.21
C ASN A 306 -9.74 -6.96 -6.39
N PRO A 307 -8.72 -6.62 -7.20
CA PRO A 307 -8.90 -5.66 -8.26
C PRO A 307 -9.96 -6.18 -9.24
N GLU A 308 -10.92 -5.31 -9.59
CA GLU A 308 -12.03 -5.64 -10.51
C GLU A 308 -11.51 -6.11 -11.89
N LYS A 309 -10.28 -5.74 -12.24
CA LYS A 309 -9.57 -6.23 -13.42
C LYS A 309 -8.46 -7.18 -13.00
N PRO A 310 -8.44 -8.43 -13.53
CA PRO A 310 -7.32 -9.32 -13.29
C PRO A 310 -6.03 -8.68 -13.80
N GLU A 311 -4.94 -8.89 -13.07
CA GLU A 311 -3.63 -8.41 -13.50
C GLU A 311 -3.33 -8.94 -14.92
N PRO A 312 -2.80 -8.09 -15.83
CA PRO A 312 -2.54 -8.48 -17.19
C PRO A 312 -1.54 -9.64 -17.22
N GLN A 313 -1.86 -10.68 -17.96
CA GLN A 313 -1.00 -11.86 -18.06
C GLN A 313 0.32 -11.48 -18.75
N PRO A 314 1.45 -12.15 -18.46
CA PRO A 314 2.73 -11.88 -19.12
C PRO A 314 2.66 -11.91 -20.66
N HIS A 315 1.72 -12.67 -21.23
CA HIS A 315 1.49 -12.75 -22.68
C HIS A 315 0.88 -11.46 -23.28
N GLU A 316 0.21 -10.65 -22.47
CA GLU A 316 -0.42 -9.39 -22.87
C GLU A 316 0.57 -8.23 -22.80
N ILE A 317 1.56 -8.34 -21.93
CA ILE A 317 2.62 -7.35 -21.72
C ILE A 317 3.75 -7.54 -22.75
N VAL A 318 4.11 -8.79 -23.05
CA VAL A 318 5.19 -9.10 -23.98
C VAL A 318 4.61 -9.37 -25.37
N PRO A 319 4.83 -8.48 -26.37
CA PRO A 319 4.38 -8.75 -27.73
C PRO A 319 5.07 -10.02 -28.24
N ILE A 320 4.27 -11.03 -28.56
CA ILE A 320 4.76 -12.27 -29.16
C ILE A 320 5.48 -11.88 -30.46
N LYS A 321 6.79 -12.14 -30.50
CA LYS A 321 7.63 -11.82 -31.65
C LYS A 321 7.15 -12.65 -32.85
N GLN A 322 6.29 -12.07 -33.68
CA GLN A 322 5.84 -12.69 -34.92
C GLN A 322 7.06 -12.80 -35.84
N PHE A 323 7.64 -14.00 -35.93
CA PHE A 323 8.65 -14.27 -36.94
C PHE A 323 7.98 -14.15 -38.32
N ILE A 324 8.36 -13.13 -39.08
CA ILE A 324 7.91 -12.94 -40.46
C ILE A 324 8.38 -14.16 -41.27
N THR A 325 7.49 -15.10 -41.52
CA THR A 325 7.71 -16.21 -42.44
C THR A 325 7.48 -15.68 -43.85
N TRP A 326 8.56 -15.30 -44.55
CA TRP A 326 8.46 -14.97 -45.97
C TRP A 326 7.86 -16.17 -46.73
N PRO A 327 6.87 -15.93 -47.61
CA PRO A 327 6.24 -17.02 -48.34
C PRO A 327 7.28 -17.70 -49.25
N TYR A 328 7.53 -18.98 -49.00
CA TYR A 328 8.31 -19.84 -49.86
C TYR A 328 7.72 -19.86 -51.30
N SER A 329 8.54 -19.98 -52.34
CA SER A 329 8.03 -20.06 -53.72
C SER A 329 7.15 -21.31 -53.90
N LYS A 330 6.21 -21.26 -54.85
CA LYS A 330 5.35 -22.41 -55.18
C LYS A 330 6.17 -23.62 -55.68
N ASP A 331 7.34 -23.38 -56.26
CA ASP A 331 8.27 -24.43 -56.71
C ASP A 331 9.49 -24.51 -55.76
N PRO A 332 9.76 -25.67 -55.13
CA PRO A 332 10.95 -25.85 -54.29
C PRO A 332 12.27 -25.73 -55.07
N CYS A 333 12.27 -25.98 -56.39
CA CYS A 333 13.45 -25.82 -57.24
C CYS A 333 13.80 -24.34 -57.45
N ASP A 334 12.80 -23.46 -57.51
CA ASP A 334 13.00 -22.01 -57.65
C ASP A 334 13.65 -21.42 -56.38
N ASP A 335 13.23 -21.86 -55.20
CA ASP A 335 13.85 -21.43 -53.94
C ASP A 335 15.31 -21.89 -53.82
N PHE A 336 15.60 -23.14 -54.22
CA PHE A 336 16.97 -23.62 -54.29
C PHE A 336 17.79 -22.82 -55.32
N GLY A 337 17.23 -22.53 -56.48
CA GLY A 337 17.86 -21.70 -57.51
C GLY A 337 18.17 -20.27 -57.01
N LYS A 338 17.25 -19.65 -56.25
CA LYS A 338 17.49 -18.35 -55.61
C LYS A 338 18.62 -18.41 -54.59
N GLN A 339 18.65 -19.43 -53.74
CA GLN A 339 19.75 -19.60 -52.77
C GLN A 339 21.09 -19.85 -53.47
N VAL A 340 21.12 -20.66 -54.55
CA VAL A 340 22.31 -20.88 -55.39
C VAL A 340 22.76 -19.58 -56.06
N THR A 341 21.85 -18.78 -56.58
CA THR A 341 22.15 -17.49 -57.21
C THR A 341 22.80 -16.53 -56.20
N LEU A 342 22.17 -16.36 -55.03
CA LEU A 342 22.71 -15.52 -53.95
C LEU A 342 24.07 -16.01 -53.47
N ALA A 343 24.25 -17.34 -53.37
CA ALA A 343 25.51 -17.95 -53.01
C ALA A 343 26.62 -17.61 -54.01
N VAL A 344 26.36 -17.83 -55.30
CA VAL A 344 27.33 -17.57 -56.37
C VAL A 344 27.66 -16.08 -56.46
N GLU A 345 26.68 -15.19 -56.33
CA GLU A 345 26.93 -13.75 -56.31
C GLU A 345 27.73 -13.32 -55.09
N SER A 346 27.46 -13.89 -53.91
CA SER A 346 28.23 -13.63 -52.69
C SER A 346 29.67 -14.13 -52.83
N LEU A 347 29.86 -15.36 -53.33
CA LEU A 347 31.17 -15.94 -53.55
C LEU A 347 31.98 -15.15 -54.57
N ALA A 348 31.35 -14.73 -55.68
CA ALA A 348 32.00 -13.92 -56.70
C ALA A 348 32.43 -12.53 -56.17
N LYS A 349 31.58 -11.88 -55.36
CA LYS A 349 31.90 -10.60 -54.71
C LYS A 349 33.05 -10.75 -53.71
N GLU A 350 33.04 -11.80 -52.90
CA GLU A 350 34.11 -12.05 -51.93
C GLU A 350 35.43 -12.40 -52.62
N PHE A 351 35.39 -13.23 -53.66
CA PHE A 351 36.55 -13.55 -54.49
C PHE A 351 37.14 -12.28 -55.12
N TYR A 352 36.30 -11.44 -55.74
CA TYR A 352 36.76 -10.18 -56.30
C TYR A 352 37.34 -9.23 -55.24
N ASN A 353 36.71 -9.14 -54.06
CA ASN A 353 37.20 -8.27 -53.00
C ASN A 353 38.55 -8.71 -52.43
N MET A 354 38.78 -10.01 -52.28
CA MET A 354 40.07 -10.54 -51.80
C MET A 354 41.18 -10.35 -52.83
N PHE A 355 40.90 -10.60 -54.12
CA PHE A 355 41.92 -10.61 -55.16
C PHE A 355 41.90 -9.37 -56.06
N LYS A 356 41.20 -8.29 -55.69
CA LYS A 356 41.04 -7.08 -56.53
C LYS A 356 42.38 -6.54 -57.05
N LYS A 357 43.40 -6.51 -56.19
CA LYS A 357 44.75 -6.05 -56.53
C LYS A 357 45.46 -7.04 -57.46
N GLN A 358 45.46 -8.32 -57.12
CA GLN A 358 46.11 -9.37 -57.91
C GLN A 358 45.49 -9.53 -59.29
N VAL A 359 44.16 -9.43 -59.41
CA VAL A 359 43.43 -9.45 -60.69
C VAL A 359 43.78 -8.23 -61.55
N HIS A 360 43.91 -7.04 -60.94
CA HIS A 360 44.33 -5.83 -61.67
C HIS A 360 45.80 -5.91 -62.12
N ASP A 361 46.68 -6.48 -61.31
CA ASP A 361 48.09 -6.68 -61.63
C ASP A 361 48.26 -7.75 -62.73
N MET A 362 47.40 -8.78 -62.77
CA MET A 362 47.37 -9.76 -63.86
C MET A 362 46.85 -9.18 -65.17
N GLN A 363 45.90 -8.24 -65.12
CA GLN A 363 45.32 -7.60 -66.31
C GLN A 363 46.23 -6.53 -66.93
N SER A 364 47.05 -5.86 -66.12
CA SER A 364 47.98 -4.83 -66.60
C SER A 364 49.29 -5.38 -67.18
N ASN A 365 49.64 -6.64 -66.87
CA ASN A 365 50.91 -7.24 -67.26
C ASN A 365 50.75 -8.09 -68.55
N GLN A 366 50.90 -7.46 -69.72
CA GLN A 366 50.69 -8.08 -71.04
C GLN A 366 51.69 -9.21 -71.40
N ASN A 367 52.74 -9.43 -70.61
CA ASN A 367 53.82 -10.38 -70.90
C ASN A 367 53.70 -11.74 -70.18
N MET A 368 52.60 -12.00 -69.46
CA MET A 368 52.40 -13.28 -68.76
C MET A 368 51.93 -14.38 -69.71
N THR A 369 52.54 -15.56 -69.60
CA THR A 369 52.09 -16.73 -70.38
C THR A 369 50.78 -17.30 -69.81
N GLU A 370 49.99 -17.97 -70.66
CA GLU A 370 48.71 -18.57 -70.26
C GLU A 370 48.86 -19.61 -69.14
N GLN A 371 50.00 -20.31 -69.11
CA GLN A 371 50.34 -21.27 -68.06
C GLN A 371 50.61 -20.60 -66.70
N GLU A 372 51.38 -19.50 -66.66
CA GLU A 372 51.62 -18.75 -65.42
C GLU A 372 50.35 -18.11 -64.87
N THR A 373 49.45 -17.69 -65.77
CA THR A 373 48.13 -17.15 -65.40
C THR A 373 47.25 -18.22 -64.76
N SER A 374 47.27 -19.45 -65.28
CA SER A 374 46.53 -20.58 -64.70
C SER A 374 47.06 -20.96 -63.33
N VAL A 375 48.39 -21.00 -63.14
CA VAL A 375 49.00 -21.35 -61.83
C VAL A 375 48.64 -20.32 -60.76
N LYS A 376 48.76 -19.03 -61.06
CA LYS A 376 48.35 -17.97 -60.12
C LYS A 376 46.86 -18.02 -59.79
N PHE A 377 46.02 -18.36 -60.77
CA PHE A 377 44.59 -18.53 -60.54
C PHE A 377 44.28 -19.72 -59.63
N ASP A 378 45.02 -20.82 -59.76
CA ASP A 378 44.89 -21.98 -58.87
C ASP A 378 45.40 -21.71 -57.45
N GLU A 379 46.41 -20.87 -57.28
CA GLU A 379 46.87 -20.37 -55.97
C GLU A 379 45.79 -19.49 -55.32
N MET A 380 45.22 -18.53 -56.05
CA MET A 380 44.11 -17.69 -55.56
C MET A 380 42.89 -18.54 -55.16
N LYS A 381 42.56 -19.59 -55.91
CA LYS A 381 41.49 -20.53 -55.51
C LYS A 381 41.79 -21.22 -54.19
N LYS A 382 43.02 -21.71 -53.98
CA LYS A 382 43.41 -22.40 -52.74
C LYS A 382 43.30 -21.47 -51.53
N GLU A 383 43.79 -20.23 -51.67
CA GLU A 383 43.70 -19.21 -50.63
C GLU A 383 42.24 -18.82 -50.33
N PHE A 384 41.42 -18.66 -51.37
CA PHE A 384 39.98 -18.42 -51.23
C PHE A 384 39.27 -19.52 -50.43
N PHE A 385 39.56 -20.79 -50.75
CA PHE A 385 38.95 -21.92 -50.06
C PHE A 385 39.40 -22.05 -48.61
N TYR A 386 40.64 -21.65 -48.29
CA TYR A 386 41.09 -21.60 -46.90
C TYR A 386 40.27 -20.55 -46.12
N GLU A 387 40.17 -19.33 -46.66
CA GLU A 387 39.55 -18.21 -45.96
C GLU A 387 38.03 -18.39 -45.76
N ILE A 388 37.32 -18.93 -46.76
CA ILE A 388 35.88 -19.16 -46.61
C ILE A 388 35.54 -20.23 -45.56
N ASN A 389 36.45 -21.19 -45.37
CA ASN A 389 36.32 -22.26 -44.40
C ASN A 389 36.66 -21.79 -42.99
N THR A 390 37.69 -20.95 -42.82
CA THR A 390 38.08 -20.39 -41.51
C THR A 390 37.10 -19.33 -41.01
N GLN A 391 36.56 -18.48 -41.89
CA GLN A 391 35.62 -17.40 -41.53
C GLN A 391 34.20 -17.89 -41.20
N GLY A 392 33.92 -19.20 -41.25
CA GLY A 392 32.60 -19.77 -40.96
C GLY A 392 31.51 -19.44 -42.00
N LYS A 393 31.84 -18.70 -43.07
CA LYS A 393 30.92 -18.34 -44.16
C LYS A 393 30.43 -19.56 -44.93
N TYR A 394 31.30 -20.54 -45.13
CA TYR A 394 30.92 -21.84 -45.67
C TYR A 394 29.82 -22.51 -44.83
N HIS A 395 29.89 -22.41 -43.51
CA HIS A 395 28.88 -22.98 -42.60
C HIS A 395 27.52 -22.29 -42.74
N ILE A 396 27.51 -20.95 -42.78
CA ILE A 396 26.28 -20.16 -42.99
C ILE A 396 25.64 -20.50 -44.34
N LEU A 397 26.46 -20.59 -45.40
CA LEU A 397 25.99 -20.95 -46.73
C LEU A 397 25.40 -22.37 -46.76
N LYS A 398 26.09 -23.33 -46.13
CA LYS A 398 25.64 -24.72 -46.00
C LYS A 398 24.29 -24.81 -45.28
N GLU A 399 24.10 -24.11 -44.17
CA GLU A 399 22.83 -24.14 -43.43
C GLU A 399 21.67 -23.48 -44.20
N LYS A 400 21.93 -22.42 -44.98
CA LYS A 400 20.93 -21.84 -45.88
C LYS A 400 20.51 -22.82 -46.99
N MET A 401 21.48 -23.47 -47.63
CA MET A 401 21.19 -24.47 -48.68
C MET A 401 20.48 -25.72 -48.15
N LYS A 402 20.82 -26.15 -46.93
CA LYS A 402 20.21 -27.32 -46.28
C LYS A 402 18.69 -27.20 -46.17
N LYS A 403 18.16 -26.03 -45.80
CA LYS A 403 16.70 -25.81 -45.71
C LYS A 403 16.00 -25.98 -47.06
N SER A 404 16.56 -25.40 -48.13
CA SER A 404 16.03 -25.59 -49.49
C SER A 404 16.15 -27.04 -49.99
N ILE A 405 17.24 -27.74 -49.66
CA ILE A 405 17.44 -29.14 -50.04
C ILE A 405 16.41 -30.05 -49.33
N VAL A 406 16.20 -29.85 -48.03
CA VAL A 406 15.18 -30.60 -47.27
C VAL A 406 13.79 -30.38 -47.85
N ARG A 407 13.49 -29.17 -48.31
CA ARG A 407 12.24 -28.85 -49.00
C ARG A 407 12.10 -29.60 -50.33
N ILE A 408 13.15 -29.63 -51.16
CA ILE A 408 13.19 -30.44 -52.39
C ILE A 408 12.93 -31.92 -52.09
N VAL A 409 13.57 -32.48 -51.07
CA VAL A 409 13.35 -33.88 -50.69
C VAL A 409 11.89 -34.15 -50.30
N LYS A 410 11.26 -33.24 -49.56
CA LYS A 410 9.87 -33.37 -49.13
C LYS A 410 8.86 -33.18 -50.27
N GLU A 411 9.07 -32.18 -51.12
CA GLU A 411 8.07 -31.74 -52.11
C GLU A 411 8.30 -32.34 -53.50
N HIS A 412 9.55 -32.43 -53.97
CA HIS A 412 9.88 -32.97 -55.31
C HIS A 412 9.97 -34.50 -55.29
N PHE A 413 10.67 -35.07 -54.30
CA PHE A 413 10.79 -36.53 -54.15
C PHE A 413 9.62 -37.15 -53.37
N LYS A 414 8.70 -36.33 -52.82
CA LYS A 414 7.52 -36.73 -52.04
C LYS A 414 7.82 -37.76 -50.94
N ARG A 415 9.04 -37.75 -50.42
CA ARG A 415 9.45 -38.63 -49.31
C ARG A 415 9.27 -37.86 -48.02
N THR A 416 8.08 -37.96 -47.44
CA THR A 416 7.69 -37.30 -46.18
C THR A 416 7.94 -38.12 -44.92
N ASP A 417 8.60 -39.28 -45.02
CA ASP A 417 8.69 -40.19 -43.89
C ASP A 417 10.03 -40.18 -43.17
N ASN A 418 9.94 -40.33 -41.85
CA ASN A 418 10.97 -40.79 -40.90
C ASN A 418 11.62 -42.16 -41.28
N SER A 419 11.46 -42.61 -42.51
CA SER A 419 11.90 -43.86 -43.13
C SER A 419 13.42 -43.91 -43.39
N ILE A 420 14.15 -42.78 -43.33
CA ILE A 420 15.63 -42.77 -43.45
C ILE A 420 16.31 -43.54 -42.30
N ARG A 421 15.60 -43.81 -41.19
CA ARG A 421 16.10 -44.60 -40.05
C ARG A 421 16.11 -46.11 -40.25
N GLY A 422 15.53 -46.67 -41.33
CA GLY A 422 15.26 -48.11 -41.41
C GLY A 422 15.64 -48.85 -42.69
N LEU A 423 16.27 -48.22 -43.68
CA LEU A 423 16.65 -48.92 -44.92
C LEU A 423 18.09 -49.48 -44.88
N THR A 424 18.29 -50.67 -45.44
CA THR A 424 19.61 -51.26 -45.73
C THR A 424 20.51 -50.28 -46.49
N LYS A 425 21.85 -50.43 -46.41
CA LYS A 425 22.81 -49.44 -46.94
C LYS A 425 22.59 -49.11 -48.44
N ASP A 426 22.29 -50.13 -49.25
CA ASP A 426 22.13 -50.03 -50.71
C ASP A 426 21.09 -48.99 -51.20
N PRO A 427 19.81 -49.05 -50.79
CA PRO A 427 18.79 -48.11 -51.28
C PRO A 427 18.95 -46.67 -50.76
N ARG A 428 19.64 -46.46 -49.62
CA ARG A 428 19.94 -45.10 -49.13
C ARG A 428 21.04 -44.46 -49.94
N ASP A 429 22.09 -45.22 -50.25
CA ASP A 429 23.22 -44.73 -51.05
C ASP A 429 22.81 -44.43 -52.50
N HIS A 430 21.90 -45.24 -53.07
CA HIS A 430 21.27 -44.93 -54.35
C HIS A 430 20.50 -43.60 -54.32
N PHE A 431 19.70 -43.37 -53.27
CA PHE A 431 18.94 -42.12 -53.12
C PHE A 431 19.84 -40.89 -52.92
N TYR A 432 20.90 -41.00 -52.11
CA TYR A 432 21.86 -39.90 -51.96
C TYR A 432 22.58 -39.59 -53.28
N SER A 433 22.91 -40.61 -54.06
CA SER A 433 23.49 -40.44 -55.39
C SER A 433 22.52 -39.76 -56.36
N GLU A 434 21.25 -40.17 -56.36
CA GLU A 434 20.18 -39.57 -57.15
C GLU A 434 19.91 -38.11 -56.76
N LEU A 435 19.81 -37.83 -55.46
CA LEU A 435 19.64 -36.48 -54.92
C LEU A 435 20.85 -35.60 -55.26
N TYR A 436 22.07 -36.11 -55.11
CA TYR A 436 23.27 -35.38 -55.49
C TYR A 436 23.27 -35.02 -56.97
N ASN A 437 23.00 -35.99 -57.85
CA ASN A 437 22.92 -35.76 -59.30
C ASN A 437 21.85 -34.72 -59.64
N PHE A 438 20.67 -34.81 -59.01
CA PHE A 438 19.60 -33.83 -59.19
C PHE A 438 20.00 -32.43 -58.74
N LEU A 439 20.57 -32.29 -57.54
CA LEU A 439 20.99 -30.99 -57.01
C LEU A 439 22.11 -30.38 -57.85
N VAL A 440 23.08 -31.19 -58.30
CA VAL A 440 24.16 -30.75 -59.18
C VAL A 440 23.60 -30.29 -60.53
N GLU A 441 22.63 -31.00 -61.12
CA GLU A 441 22.02 -30.59 -62.38
C GLU A 441 21.22 -29.28 -62.23
N GLN A 442 20.43 -29.15 -61.15
CA GLN A 442 19.71 -27.90 -60.87
C GLN A 442 20.66 -26.72 -60.59
N MET A 443 21.74 -26.96 -59.86
CA MET A 443 22.78 -25.96 -59.62
C MET A 443 23.43 -25.54 -60.95
N ARG A 444 23.85 -26.50 -61.79
CA ARG A 444 24.43 -26.22 -63.12
C ARG A 444 23.47 -25.47 -64.02
N LYS A 445 22.18 -25.83 -64.01
CA LYS A 445 21.14 -25.11 -64.75
C LYS A 445 21.01 -23.66 -64.27
N THR A 446 20.92 -23.46 -62.96
CA THR A 446 20.82 -22.13 -62.33
C THR A 446 22.05 -21.27 -62.62
N VAL A 447 23.26 -21.83 -62.49
CA VAL A 447 24.51 -21.11 -62.79
C VAL A 447 24.60 -20.75 -64.26
N ARG A 448 24.27 -21.68 -65.18
CA ARG A 448 24.22 -21.39 -66.62
C ARG A 448 23.26 -20.24 -66.93
N GLN A 449 22.06 -20.25 -66.32
CA GLN A 449 21.08 -19.18 -66.47
C GLN A 449 21.59 -17.85 -65.91
N LEU A 450 22.24 -17.86 -64.73
CA LEU A 450 22.85 -16.69 -64.13
C LEU A 450 23.94 -16.09 -65.02
N VAL A 451 24.85 -16.93 -65.52
CA VAL A 451 25.93 -16.52 -66.43
C VAL A 451 25.35 -15.98 -67.74
N HIS A 452 24.35 -16.63 -68.32
CA HIS A 452 23.70 -16.15 -69.54
C HIS A 452 23.01 -14.80 -69.31
N ARG A 453 22.27 -14.64 -68.20
CA ARG A 453 21.62 -13.37 -67.81
C ARG A 453 22.65 -12.27 -67.64
N LYS A 454 23.73 -12.51 -66.88
CA LYS A 454 24.81 -11.54 -66.65
C LYS A 454 25.60 -11.23 -67.92
N LYS A 455 25.83 -12.21 -68.78
CA LYS A 455 26.45 -12.03 -70.09
C LYS A 455 25.59 -11.13 -70.98
N ASN A 456 24.27 -11.31 -71.00
CA ASN A 456 23.35 -10.44 -71.74
C ASN A 456 23.28 -9.03 -71.14
N GLU A 457 23.30 -8.90 -69.80
CA GLU A 457 23.42 -7.59 -69.12
C GLU A 457 24.72 -6.87 -69.47
N LEU A 458 25.83 -7.59 -69.62
CA LEU A 458 27.14 -7.03 -70.03
C LEU A 458 27.18 -6.69 -71.52
N HIS A 459 26.61 -7.52 -72.41
CA HIS A 459 26.53 -7.24 -73.85
C HIS A 459 25.56 -6.11 -74.20
N ALA A 460 24.49 -5.90 -73.42
CA ALA A 460 23.61 -4.75 -73.58
C ALA A 460 24.29 -3.42 -73.17
N ASN A 461 25.32 -3.48 -72.32
CA ASN A 461 26.05 -2.31 -71.81
C ASN A 461 27.45 -2.11 -72.42
N ILE A 462 27.84 -2.93 -73.40
CA ILE A 462 29.09 -2.76 -74.16
C ILE A 462 28.73 -2.64 -75.64
N ILE A 463 28.66 -1.41 -76.14
CA ILE A 463 28.87 -1.13 -77.56
C ILE A 463 30.32 -1.52 -77.83
N ILE A 464 30.54 -2.69 -78.42
CA ILE A 464 31.83 -3.03 -79.02
C ILE A 464 31.92 -2.15 -80.28
N PRO A 465 32.83 -1.17 -80.37
CA PRO A 465 33.08 -0.50 -81.64
C PRO A 465 33.58 -1.58 -82.59
N LYS A 466 32.93 -1.72 -83.75
CA LYS A 466 33.41 -2.60 -84.81
C LYS A 466 34.85 -2.20 -85.14
N GLU A 467 35.74 -3.17 -85.13
CA GLU A 467 37.11 -3.06 -85.62
C GLU A 467 37.09 -2.45 -87.04
N GLN A 468 37.92 -1.42 -87.24
CA GLN A 468 38.45 -1.03 -88.54
C GLN A 468 39.72 -1.82 -88.81
#